data_AF-A0A4Q0HGR2-F1
#
_entry.id   AF-A0A4Q0HGR2-F1
#
_cell.length_a   1.000
_cell.length_b   1.000
_cell.length_c   1.000
_cell.angle_alpha   90.00
_cell.angle_beta   90.00
_cell.angle_gamma   90.00
#
_symmetry.space_group_name_H-M   'P 1'
#
loop_
_entity.id
_entity.type
_entity.pdbx_description
1 polymer ?
#
loop_
_entity_poly.entity_id
_entity_poly.type
_entity_poly.pdbx_seq_one_letter_code
_entity_poly.pdbx_strand_id
1 'polypeptide(L)'
;MRVINELLLRRALEQLTQVYEGIAMICENTLAGEFDIKLLSATRQREIEKRFPDLLRRLKRSSRHRVTQLLIKAMWEAQQDNLVFRVKGLAALLDRLVDEEAAMDIVKYCALRSR
;
A
#
# COMPACT_ATOMS: atom_id res chain seq x y z
N MET A 1 15.43 -20.23 3.20
CA MET A 1 15.38 -18.94 2.47
C MET A 1 13.99 -18.30 2.32
N ARG A 2 12.85 -19.02 2.37
CA ARG A 2 11.50 -18.42 2.19
C ARG A 2 11.06 -17.45 3.31
N VAL A 3 11.39 -17.74 4.57
CA VAL A 3 10.96 -16.94 5.73
C VAL A 3 11.58 -15.54 5.75
N ILE A 4 12.87 -15.40 5.39
CA ILE A 4 13.56 -14.10 5.34
C ILE A 4 12.94 -13.21 4.26
N ASN A 5 12.65 -13.77 3.08
CA ASN A 5 11.99 -13.02 2.00
C ASN A 5 10.57 -12.59 2.39
N GLU A 6 9.84 -13.41 3.16
CA GLU A 6 8.51 -13.05 3.65
C GLU A 6 8.55 -11.92 4.70
N LEU A 7 9.50 -11.95 5.63
CA LEU A 7 9.69 -10.88 6.61
C LEU A 7 10.07 -9.56 5.94
N LEU A 8 10.97 -9.61 4.95
CA LEU A 8 11.37 -8.42 4.17
C LEU A 8 10.21 -7.86 3.35
N LEU A 9 9.37 -8.73 2.78
CA LEU A 9 8.16 -8.34 2.05
C LEU A 9 7.16 -7.65 2.98
N ARG A 10 6.83 -8.26 4.12
CA ARG A 10 5.91 -7.69 5.11
C ARG A 10 6.42 -6.34 5.62
N ARG A 11 7.72 -6.25 5.95
CA ARG A 11 8.33 -5.00 6.41
C ARG A 11 8.29 -3.90 5.35
N ALA A 12 8.51 -4.23 4.08
CA ALA A 12 8.42 -3.27 2.98
C ALA A 12 6.98 -2.76 2.81
N LEU A 13 5.99 -3.65 2.87
CA LEU A 13 4.58 -3.28 2.80
C LEU A 13 4.16 -2.43 4.00
N GLU A 14 4.62 -2.75 5.20
CA GLU A 14 4.32 -2.01 6.41
C GLU A 14 4.90 -0.59 6.37
N GLN A 15 6.15 -0.43 5.92
CA GLN A 15 6.77 0.88 5.74
C GLN A 15 6.02 1.75 4.73
N LEU A 16 5.58 1.15 3.62
CA LEU A 16 4.76 1.85 2.63
C LEU A 16 3.37 2.15 3.16
N THR A 17 2.79 1.25 3.95
CA THR A 17 1.47 1.45 4.57
C THR A 17 1.50 2.63 5.53
N GLN A 18 2.49 2.70 6.43
CA GLN A 18 2.65 3.81 7.37
C GLN A 18 2.78 5.15 6.65
N VAL A 19 3.52 5.15 5.55
CA VAL A 19 3.65 6.31 4.67
C VAL A 19 2.27 6.74 4.15
N TYR A 20 1.54 5.86 3.49
CA TYR A 20 0.24 6.18 2.87
C TYR A 20 -0.88 6.43 3.89
N GLU A 21 -0.82 5.81 5.07
CA GLU A 21 -1.68 6.09 6.21
C GLU A 21 -1.45 7.52 6.73
N GLY A 22 -0.19 7.95 6.82
CA GLY A 22 0.15 9.34 7.14
C GLY A 22 -0.37 10.33 6.08
N ILE A 23 -0.34 9.95 4.80
CA ILE A 23 -0.95 10.74 3.72
C ILE A 23 -2.45 10.86 3.95
N ALA A 24 -3.12 9.74 4.22
CA ALA A 24 -4.56 9.70 4.46
C ALA A 24 -5.01 10.62 5.58
N MET A 25 -4.29 10.54 6.70
CA MET A 25 -4.57 11.35 7.87
C MET A 25 -4.35 12.85 7.61
N ILE A 26 -3.33 13.22 6.83
CA ILE A 26 -3.10 14.63 6.48
C ILE A 26 -4.19 15.13 5.54
N CYS A 27 -4.53 14.39 4.49
CA CYS A 27 -5.54 14.79 3.51
C CYS A 27 -6.90 15.04 4.18
N GLU A 28 -7.37 14.16 5.06
CA GLU A 28 -8.64 14.38 5.79
C GLU A 28 -8.59 15.60 6.73
N ASN A 29 -7.48 15.81 7.43
CA ASN A 29 -7.34 16.95 8.33
C ASN A 29 -7.16 18.28 7.59
N THR A 30 -6.72 18.25 6.34
CA THR A 30 -6.41 19.46 5.55
C THR A 30 -7.52 19.82 4.55
N LEU A 31 -8.29 18.85 4.07
CA LEU A 31 -9.41 19.06 3.16
C LEU A 31 -10.54 18.07 3.45
N ALA A 32 -11.72 18.59 3.77
CA ALA A 32 -12.97 17.85 3.91
C ALA A 32 -13.51 17.28 2.58
N GLY A 33 -12.66 16.78 1.68
CA GLY A 33 -13.08 16.51 0.31
C GLY A 33 -12.37 15.38 -0.42
N GLU A 34 -11.09 15.54 -0.78
CA GLU A 34 -10.50 14.68 -1.80
C GLU A 34 -9.04 14.34 -1.49
N PHE A 35 -8.74 13.06 -1.66
CA PHE A 35 -7.44 12.45 -1.39
C PHE A 35 -6.49 12.72 -2.56
N ASP A 36 -5.86 13.89 -2.60
CA ASP A 36 -4.81 14.17 -3.59
C ASP A 36 -3.43 14.03 -2.95
N ILE A 37 -2.64 13.06 -3.43
CA ILE A 37 -1.24 12.86 -3.03
C ILE A 37 -0.41 14.15 -3.29
N LYS A 38 -0.85 15.02 -4.21
CA LYS A 38 -0.25 16.33 -4.46
C LYS A 38 -0.37 17.32 -3.29
N LEU A 39 -1.28 17.10 -2.35
CA LEU A 39 -1.47 17.99 -1.19
C LEU A 39 -0.53 17.68 -0.02
N LEU A 40 0.32 16.66 -0.16
CA LEU A 40 1.37 16.40 0.80
C LEU A 40 2.38 17.55 0.85
N SER A 41 2.90 17.83 2.03
CA SER A 41 4.07 18.70 2.12
C SER A 41 5.18 18.13 1.24
N ALA A 42 5.80 18.99 0.42
CA ALA A 42 6.82 18.59 -0.55
C ALA A 42 7.95 17.76 0.09
N THR A 43 8.26 18.00 1.37
CA THR A 43 9.24 17.23 2.15
C THR A 43 8.83 15.77 2.33
N ARG A 44 7.58 15.50 2.72
CA ARG A 44 7.10 14.13 2.92
C ARG A 44 6.91 13.43 1.58
N GLN A 45 6.35 14.11 0.58
CA GLN A 45 6.23 13.55 -0.76
C GLN A 45 7.61 13.13 -1.32
N ARG A 46 8.65 13.96 -1.14
CA ARG A 46 10.02 13.62 -1.52
C ARG A 46 10.60 12.44 -0.74
N GLU A 47 10.27 12.28 0.54
CA GLU A 47 10.72 11.09 1.30
C GLU A 47 10.08 9.80 0.77
N ILE A 48 8.80 9.88 0.37
CA ILE A 48 8.10 8.77 -0.27
C ILE A 48 8.74 8.48 -1.61
N GLU A 49 8.86 9.47 -2.49
CA GLU A 49 9.48 9.33 -3.81
C GLU A 49 10.93 8.81 -3.74
N LYS A 50 11.66 9.11 -2.66
CA LYS A 50 13.02 8.58 -2.45
C LYS A 50 13.03 7.11 -2.02
N ARG A 51 12.13 6.70 -1.12
CA ARG A 51 12.13 5.33 -0.56
C ARG A 51 11.30 4.35 -1.37
N PHE A 52 10.31 4.86 -2.10
CA PHE A 52 9.38 4.08 -2.91
C PHE A 52 10.08 3.24 -3.98
N PRO A 53 11.07 3.72 -4.76
CA PRO A 53 11.73 2.92 -5.80
C PRO A 53 12.44 1.68 -5.25
N ASP A 54 13.12 1.80 -4.11
CA ASP A 54 13.85 0.68 -3.50
C ASP A 54 12.89 -0.35 -2.89
N LEU A 55 11.83 0.10 -2.23
CA LEU A 55 10.80 -0.78 -1.69
C LEU A 55 10.00 -1.44 -2.83
N LEU A 56 9.67 -0.70 -3.89
CA LEU A 56 9.02 -1.20 -5.09
C LEU A 56 9.87 -2.27 -5.78
N ARG A 57 11.19 -2.05 -5.92
CA ARG A 57 12.11 -3.06 -6.47
C ARG A 57 12.08 -4.35 -5.65
N ARG A 58 11.92 -4.27 -4.32
CA ARG A 58 11.77 -5.45 -3.45
C ARG A 58 10.41 -6.13 -3.63
N LEU A 59 9.34 -5.36 -3.78
CA LEU A 59 8.00 -5.88 -4.05
C LEU A 59 7.91 -6.58 -5.40
N LYS A 60 8.52 -6.03 -6.46
CA LYS A 60 8.57 -6.63 -7.80
C LYS A 60 9.33 -7.97 -7.85
N ARG A 61 10.20 -8.25 -6.87
CA ARG A 61 10.84 -9.57 -6.72
C ARG A 61 9.89 -10.62 -6.13
N SER A 62 8.77 -10.19 -5.54
CA SER A 62 7.73 -11.06 -5.03
C SER A 62 6.63 -11.24 -6.08
N SER A 63 5.85 -12.31 -5.96
CA SER A 63 4.69 -12.51 -6.84
C SER A 63 3.65 -11.42 -6.61
N ARG A 64 3.15 -10.80 -7.70
CA ARG A 64 2.07 -9.80 -7.68
C ARG A 64 0.85 -10.31 -6.91
N HIS A 65 0.49 -11.58 -7.10
CA HIS A 65 -0.60 -12.23 -6.38
C HIS A 65 -0.37 -12.24 -4.86
N ARG A 66 0.87 -12.50 -4.43
CA ARG A 66 1.22 -12.53 -3.00
C ARG A 66 1.22 -11.14 -2.39
N VAL A 67 1.69 -10.14 -3.13
CA VAL A 67 1.64 -8.72 -2.71
C VAL A 67 0.18 -8.30 -2.52
N THR A 68 -0.69 -8.54 -3.51
CA THR A 68 -2.12 -8.23 -3.42
C THR A 68 -2.81 -8.97 -2.26
N GLN A 69 -2.52 -10.26 -2.07
CA GLN A 69 -3.10 -11.03 -0.96
C GLN A 69 -2.74 -10.44 0.41
N LEU A 70 -1.48 -10.04 0.60
CA LEU A 70 -1.03 -9.44 1.86
C LEU A 70 -1.68 -8.07 2.11
N LEU A 71 -1.82 -7.25 1.06
CA LEU A 71 -2.51 -5.96 1.16
C LEU A 71 -3.99 -6.14 1.49
N ILE A 72 -4.70 -7.03 0.80
CA ILE A 72 -6.11 -7.33 1.10
C ILE A 72 -6.28 -7.84 2.53
N LYS A 73 -5.39 -8.74 3.00
CA LYS A 73 -5.44 -9.22 4.39
C LYS A 73 -5.24 -8.08 5.38
N ALA A 74 -4.25 -7.22 5.15
CA ALA A 74 -3.98 -6.07 6.01
C ALA A 74 -5.15 -5.06 6.00
N MET A 75 -5.82 -4.87 4.86
CA MET A 75 -7.02 -4.02 4.78
C MET A 75 -8.16 -4.59 5.61
N TRP A 76 -8.39 -5.90 5.51
CA TRP A 76 -9.44 -6.57 6.27
C TRP A 76 -9.17 -6.52 7.77
N GLU A 77 -7.93 -6.76 8.20
CA GLU A 77 -7.51 -6.60 9.61
C GLU A 77 -7.72 -5.15 10.09
N ALA A 78 -7.24 -4.17 9.32
CA ALA A 78 -7.42 -2.75 9.64
C ALA A 78 -8.90 -2.32 9.70
N GLN A 79 -9.76 -2.93 8.88
CA GLN A 79 -11.20 -2.68 8.89
C GLN A 79 -11.86 -3.26 10.15
N GLN A 80 -11.45 -4.45 10.60
CA GLN A 80 -11.92 -5.03 11.86
C GLN A 80 -11.51 -4.19 13.07
N ASP A 81 -10.31 -3.62 13.03
CA ASP A 81 -9.77 -2.77 14.09
C ASP A 81 -10.26 -1.30 13.99
N ASN A 82 -11.17 -0.98 13.06
CA ASN A 82 -11.67 0.38 12.79
C ASN A 82 -10.58 1.42 12.49
N LEU A 83 -9.45 0.99 11.92
CA LEU A 83 -8.33 1.85 11.55
C LEU A 83 -8.58 2.49 10.17
N VAL A 84 -9.53 3.43 10.10
CA VAL A 84 -10.00 4.06 8.85
C VAL A 84 -8.85 4.62 8.00
N PHE A 85 -7.90 5.33 8.60
CA PHE A 85 -6.74 5.88 7.90
C PHE A 85 -5.81 4.81 7.34
N ARG A 86 -5.65 3.70 8.05
CA ARG A 86 -4.85 2.57 7.61
C ARG A 86 -5.52 1.87 6.44
N VAL A 87 -6.84 1.70 6.46
CA VAL A 87 -7.60 1.17 5.32
C VAL A 87 -7.44 2.06 4.09
N LYS A 88 -7.59 3.37 4.24
CA LYS A 88 -7.40 4.35 3.15
C LYS A 88 -5.97 4.34 2.61
N GLY A 89 -4.98 4.31 3.50
CA GLY A 89 -3.57 4.22 3.12
C GLY A 89 -3.24 2.93 2.38
N LEU A 90 -3.78 1.80 2.83
CA LEU A 90 -3.61 0.50 2.16
C LEU A 90 -4.27 0.46 0.77
N ALA A 91 -5.45 1.06 0.61
CA ALA A 91 -6.13 1.17 -0.67
C ALA A 91 -5.30 2.01 -1.67
N ALA A 92 -4.87 3.22 -1.26
CA ALA A 92 -4.04 4.08 -2.09
C ALA A 92 -2.67 3.45 -2.43
N LEU A 93 -2.07 2.71 -1.49
CA LEU A 93 -0.86 1.94 -1.74
C LEU A 93 -1.10 0.84 -2.77
N LEU A 94 -2.23 0.14 -2.68
CA LEU A 94 -2.56 -0.91 -3.63
C LEU A 94 -2.74 -0.35 -5.04
N ASP A 95 -3.50 0.73 -5.21
CA ASP A 95 -3.68 1.39 -6.51
C ASP A 95 -2.33 1.78 -7.12
N ARG A 96 -1.44 2.38 -6.31
CA ARG A 96 -0.10 2.72 -6.78
C ARG A 96 0.72 1.49 -7.18
N LEU A 97 0.63 0.39 -6.42
CA LEU A 97 1.36 -0.84 -6.76
C LEU A 97 0.78 -1.54 -7.98
N VAL A 98 -0.51 -1.36 -8.28
CA VAL A 98 -1.15 -1.83 -9.52
C VAL A 98 -0.62 -1.05 -10.72
N ASP A 99 -0.57 0.29 -10.63
CA ASP A 99 -0.01 1.17 -11.67
C ASP A 99 1.45 0.81 -11.98
N GLU A 100 2.22 0.45 -10.95
CA GLU A 100 3.62 0.07 -11.06
C GLU A 100 3.82 -1.41 -11.42
N GLU A 101 2.75 -2.16 -11.70
CA GLU A 101 2.75 -3.60 -12.00
C GLU A 101 3.37 -4.47 -10.89
N ALA A 102 3.43 -4.00 -9.65
CA ALA A 102 3.92 -4.74 -8.50
C ALA A 102 2.79 -5.48 -7.75
N ALA A 103 1.54 -5.09 -7.95
CA ALA A 103 0.35 -5.76 -7.44
C ALA A 103 -0.63 -6.07 -8.59
N MET A 104 -1.57 -6.97 -8.31
CA MET A 104 -2.76 -7.20 -9.13
C MET A 104 -3.90 -6.31 -8.66
N ASP A 105 -4.65 -5.78 -9.62
CA ASP A 105 -5.95 -5.15 -9.40
C ASP A 105 -6.88 -6.11 -8.62
N ILE A 106 -7.63 -5.58 -7.64
CA ILE A 106 -8.49 -6.38 -6.77
C ILE A 106 -9.53 -7.17 -7.58
N VAL A 107 -10.14 -6.55 -8.59
CA VAL A 107 -11.18 -7.19 -9.41
C VAL A 107 -10.59 -8.38 -10.15
N LYS A 108 -9.41 -8.19 -10.75
CA LYS A 108 -8.66 -9.27 -11.42
C LYS A 108 -8.24 -10.37 -10.44
N TYR A 109 -7.80 -9.99 -9.24
CA TYR A 109 -7.38 -10.92 -8.19
C TYR A 109 -8.55 -11.79 -7.69
N CYS A 110 -9.69 -11.18 -7.39
CA CYS A 110 -10.89 -11.89 -6.94
C CYS A 110 -11.38 -12.88 -8.01
N ALA A 111 -11.43 -12.47 -9.28
CA ALA A 111 -11.85 -13.34 -10.38
C ALA A 111 -10.97 -14.59 -10.57
N LEU A 112 -9.67 -14.49 -10.28
CA LEU A 112 -8.73 -15.63 -10.32
C LEU A 112 -8.91 -16.59 -9.14
N ARG A 113 -9.35 -16.10 -7.99
CA ARG A 113 -9.55 -16.90 -6.77
C ARG A 113 -10.90 -17.61 -6.74
N SER A 114 -11.88 -17.14 -7.51
CA SER A 114 -13.22 -17.75 -7.64
C SER A 114 -13.27 -18.95 -8.61
N ARG A 115 -12.14 -19.34 -9.19
CA ARG A 115 -11.98 -20.54 -10.02
C ARG A 115 -11.25 -21.63 -9.24
#